data_AF-A0A6N7ZUD4-F1
#
_entry.id   AF-A0A6N7ZUD4-F1
#
_cell.length_a   1.000
_cell.length_b   1.000
_cell.length_c   1.000
_cell.angle_alpha   90.00
_cell.angle_beta   90.00
_cell.angle_gamma   90.00
#
_symmetry.space_group_name_H-M   'P 1'
#
loop_
_entity.id
_entity.type
_entity.pdbx_description
1 polymer ?
#
loop_
_entity_poly.entity_id
_entity_poly.type
_entity_poly.pdbx_seq_one_letter_code
_entity_poly.pdbx_strand_id
1 'polypeptide(L)'
;MAGFYIADMRRNWRTNPYVTFWRPENAGYAYPLSWAGKYSRETVTDGGRYYTQREGKSLIRFAVPCDAAEAIAEPPTPGTIDGDAGPVIRNTAENRRRLRQAAFPSRGFQKRKT
;
A
#
# COMPACT_ATOMS: atom_id res chain seq x y z
N MET A 1 -9.66 -2.94 -15.76
CA MET A 1 -10.06 -3.43 -14.42
C MET A 1 -9.28 -2.64 -13.37
N ALA A 2 -9.94 -2.01 -12.41
CA ALA A 2 -9.26 -1.28 -11.33
C ALA A 2 -8.68 -2.27 -10.32
N GLY A 3 -7.36 -2.22 -10.11
CA GLY A 3 -6.63 -3.08 -9.18
C GLY A 3 -6.38 -2.42 -7.83
N PHE A 4 -5.68 -3.15 -6.95
CA PHE A 4 -5.23 -2.66 -5.66
C PHE A 4 -3.71 -2.82 -5.52
N TYR A 5 -3.06 -1.84 -4.91
CA TYR A 5 -1.74 -2.00 -4.34
C TYR A 5 -1.85 -2.39 -2.87
N ILE A 6 -0.89 -3.15 -2.34
CA ILE A 6 -0.82 -3.41 -0.90
C ILE A 6 0.21 -2.46 -0.28
N ALA A 7 -0.25 -1.46 0.45
CA ALA A 7 0.60 -0.54 1.19
C ALA A 7 1.03 -1.18 2.51
N ASP A 8 2.31 -1.07 2.88
CA ASP A 8 2.85 -1.50 4.16
C ASP A 8 3.63 -0.35 4.81
N MET A 9 3.13 0.10 5.96
CA MET A 9 3.55 1.28 6.69
C MET A 9 3.78 0.95 8.17
N ARG A 10 4.31 -0.26 8.44
CA ARG A 10 4.74 -0.68 9.77
C ARG A 10 5.67 0.36 10.41
N ARG A 11 5.68 0.43 11.75
CA ARG A 11 6.40 1.48 12.49
C ARG A 11 7.88 1.60 12.08
N ASN A 12 8.57 0.49 11.85
CA ASN A 12 9.99 0.46 11.50
C ASN A 12 10.30 1.05 10.12
N TRP A 13 9.29 1.30 9.28
CA TRP A 13 9.45 1.87 7.92
C TRP A 13 9.02 3.32 7.83
N ARG A 14 8.71 3.97 8.96
CA ARG A 14 8.30 5.39 8.98
C ARG A 14 9.41 6.36 8.58
N THR A 15 10.67 5.94 8.68
CA THR A 15 11.85 6.71 8.29
C THR A 15 12.23 6.53 6.83
N ASN A 16 11.62 5.56 6.12
CA ASN A 16 11.84 5.38 4.69
C ASN A 16 11.36 6.62 3.93
N PRO A 17 12.05 7.05 2.86
CA PRO A 17 11.68 8.25 2.11
C PRO A 17 10.32 8.11 1.40
N TYR A 18 9.95 6.89 1.02
CA TYR A 18 8.73 6.57 0.29
C TYR A 18 7.92 5.49 1.00
N VAL A 19 6.62 5.46 0.71
CA VAL A 19 5.72 4.40 1.16
C VAL A 19 6.11 3.10 0.46
N THR A 20 6.14 2.02 1.23
CA THR A 20 6.45 0.69 0.70
C THR A 20 5.19 -0.02 0.23
N PHE A 21 5.27 -0.63 -0.95
CA PHE A 21 4.25 -1.48 -1.54
C PHE A 21 4.75 -2.91 -1.69
N TRP A 22 3.84 -3.86 -1.71
CA TRP A 22 4.17 -5.25 -2.07
C TRP A 22 4.39 -5.35 -3.57
N ARG A 23 5.38 -6.16 -3.96
CA ARG A 23 5.63 -6.55 -5.35
C ARG A 23 4.62 -7.61 -5.82
N PRO A 24 4.55 -7.89 -7.14
CA PRO A 24 3.74 -8.99 -7.66
C PRO A 24 3.97 -10.31 -6.92
N GLU A 25 2.96 -11.18 -6.96
CA GLU A 25 3.04 -12.55 -6.40
C GLU A 25 3.34 -12.63 -4.90
N ASN A 26 3.11 -11.54 -4.15
CA ASN A 26 3.42 -11.44 -2.72
C ASN A 26 4.93 -11.55 -2.40
N ALA A 27 5.79 -11.26 -3.37
CA ALA A 27 7.22 -11.51 -3.30
C ALA A 27 8.04 -10.22 -3.19
N GLY A 28 8.23 -9.75 -1.95
CA GLY A 28 9.10 -8.62 -1.64
C GLY A 28 8.41 -7.27 -1.74
N TYR A 29 9.23 -6.21 -1.77
CA TYR A 29 8.79 -4.84 -1.53
C TYR A 29 9.34 -3.87 -2.57
N ALA A 30 8.62 -2.78 -2.82
CA ALA A 30 9.00 -1.73 -3.75
C ALA A 30 8.52 -0.35 -3.26
N TYR A 31 9.24 0.70 -3.63
CA TYR A 31 8.74 2.07 -3.57
C TYR A 31 8.01 2.49 -4.85
N PRO A 32 8.51 2.16 -6.06
CA PRO A 32 7.84 2.55 -7.30
C PRO A 32 6.53 1.79 -7.50
N LEU A 33 5.47 2.50 -7.85
CA LEU A 33 4.18 1.91 -8.22
C LEU A 33 4.26 1.09 -9.51
N SER A 34 5.24 1.37 -10.38
CA SER A 34 5.56 0.59 -11.58
C SER A 34 6.13 -0.80 -11.25
N TRP A 35 6.69 -1.00 -10.06
CA TRP A 35 7.19 -2.30 -9.58
C TRP A 35 6.24 -2.96 -8.58
N ALA A 36 5.20 -2.26 -8.15
CA ALA A 36 4.24 -2.77 -7.19
C ALA A 36 3.27 -3.77 -7.84
N GLY A 37 2.88 -4.78 -7.08
CA GLY A 37 1.88 -5.77 -7.50
C GLY A 37 0.50 -5.13 -7.60
N LYS A 38 -0.20 -5.39 -8.71
CA LYS A 38 -1.60 -5.01 -8.90
C LYS A 38 -2.48 -6.22 -8.60
N TYR A 39 -3.19 -6.16 -7.48
CA TYR A 39 -4.02 -7.25 -6.96
C TYR A 39 -5.48 -7.08 -7.37
N SER A 40 -6.17 -8.17 -7.66
CA SER A 40 -7.60 -8.14 -7.95
C SER A 40 -8.41 -7.89 -6.67
N ARG A 41 -9.66 -7.40 -6.85
CA ARG A 41 -10.61 -7.26 -5.74
C ARG A 41 -10.83 -8.59 -5.01
N GLU A 42 -10.95 -9.68 -5.74
CA GLU A 42 -11.17 -11.03 -5.19
C GLU A 42 -10.00 -11.44 -4.30
N THR A 43 -8.77 -11.32 -4.80
CA THR A 43 -7.56 -11.64 -4.04
C THR A 43 -7.48 -10.88 -2.72
N VAL A 44 -7.72 -9.56 -2.74
CA VAL A 44 -7.63 -8.75 -1.51
C VAL A 44 -8.80 -8.98 -0.56
N THR A 45 -9.98 -9.32 -1.10
CA THR A 45 -11.18 -9.63 -0.30
C THR A 45 -10.99 -10.95 0.44
N ASP A 46 -10.53 -11.98 -0.25
CA ASP A 46 -10.42 -13.35 0.26
C ASP A 46 -9.16 -13.54 1.13
N GLY A 47 -8.06 -12.86 0.81
CA GLY A 47 -6.84 -12.93 1.60
C GLY A 47 -6.94 -12.28 3.00
N GLY A 48 -8.02 -11.54 3.28
CA GLY A 48 -8.40 -11.14 4.63
C GLY A 48 -7.27 -10.45 5.42
N ARG A 49 -6.78 -11.12 6.48
CA ARG A 49 -5.73 -10.60 7.38
C ARG A 49 -4.32 -10.60 6.77
N TYR A 50 -4.10 -11.37 5.71
CA TYR A 50 -2.80 -11.42 5.05
C TYR A 50 -2.47 -10.07 4.40
N TYR A 51 -3.44 -9.51 3.69
CA TYR A 51 -3.37 -8.19 3.05
C TYR A 51 -3.76 -7.02 3.95
N THR A 52 -4.40 -7.29 5.11
CA THR A 52 -4.87 -6.25 6.03
C THR A 52 -4.39 -6.51 7.46
N GLN A 53 -3.52 -5.64 7.98
CA GLN A 53 -2.96 -5.76 9.32
C GLN A 53 -2.99 -4.43 10.09
N ARG A 54 -3.21 -4.52 11.41
CA ARG A 54 -3.13 -3.41 12.34
C ARG A 54 -2.03 -3.63 13.38
N GLU A 55 -1.45 -2.52 13.85
CA GLU A 55 -0.57 -2.46 15.01
C GLU A 55 -1.21 -1.48 16.01
N GLY A 56 -1.72 -2.02 17.11
CA GLY A 56 -2.61 -1.30 18.01
C GLY A 56 -3.81 -0.70 17.24
N LYS A 57 -4.00 0.62 17.39
CA LYS A 57 -5.07 1.35 16.69
C LYS A 57 -4.72 1.73 15.24
N SER A 58 -3.50 1.50 14.77
CA SER A 58 -3.06 1.94 13.43
C SER A 58 -3.24 0.85 12.38
N LEU A 59 -3.83 1.19 11.23
CA LEU A 59 -3.81 0.34 10.05
C LEU A 59 -2.43 0.47 9.39
N ILE A 60 -1.67 -0.63 9.38
CA ILE A 60 -0.27 -0.67 8.95
C ILE A 60 -0.09 -1.39 7.62
N ARG A 61 -0.96 -2.35 7.28
CA ARG A 61 -0.97 -3.01 5.98
C ARG A 61 -2.38 -3.09 5.47
N PHE A 62 -2.60 -2.74 4.20
CA PHE A 62 -3.93 -2.72 3.61
C PHE A 62 -3.86 -2.55 2.10
N ALA A 63 -4.91 -3.03 1.43
CA ALA A 63 -5.15 -2.78 0.02
C ALA A 63 -5.62 -1.32 -0.20
N VAL A 64 -5.08 -0.67 -1.23
CA VAL A 64 -5.43 0.68 -1.69
C VAL A 64 -5.76 0.61 -3.17
N PRO A 65 -6.88 1.19 -3.64
CA PRO A 65 -7.17 1.29 -5.07
C PRO A 65 -5.99 1.91 -5.83
N CYS A 66 -5.60 1.33 -6.97
CA CYS A 66 -4.50 1.86 -7.78
C CYS A 66 -4.69 3.34 -8.10
N ASP A 67 -5.88 3.73 -8.59
CA ASP A 67 -6.19 5.12 -8.94
C ASP A 67 -6.01 6.09 -7.77
N ALA A 68 -6.35 5.67 -6.54
CA ALA A 68 -6.20 6.51 -5.35
C ALA A 68 -4.73 6.69 -4.93
N ALA A 69 -3.90 5.67 -5.15
CA ALA A 69 -2.47 5.74 -4.89
C ALA A 69 -1.75 6.56 -5.99
N GLU A 70 -2.09 6.31 -7.25
CA GLU A 70 -1.53 6.99 -8.42
C GLU A 70 -1.85 8.50 -8.41
N ALA A 71 -3.04 8.90 -7.92
CA ALA A 71 -3.44 10.30 -7.81
C ALA A 71 -2.57 11.17 -6.88
N ILE A 72 -1.78 10.55 -5.98
CA ILE A 72 -0.87 11.26 -5.06
C ILE A 72 0.59 10.87 -5.28
N ALA A 73 0.88 10.17 -6.37
CA ALA A 73 2.23 9.71 -6.70
C ALA A 73 2.99 10.79 -7.47
N GLU A 74 4.30 10.83 -7.27
CA GLU A 74 5.22 11.80 -7.87
C GLU A 74 6.45 11.08 -8.43
N PRO A 75 7.22 11.69 -9.36
CA PRO A 75 8.54 11.18 -9.71
C PRO A 75 9.43 11.04 -8.46
N PRO A 76 10.33 10.03 -8.40
CA PRO A 76 11.25 9.92 -7.28
C PRO A 76 12.26 11.07 -7.28
N THR A 77 12.87 11.32 -6.12
CA THR A 77 14.11 12.11 -6.07
C THR A 77 15.15 11.43 -6.98
N PRO A 78 15.77 12.17 -7.93
CA PRO A 78 16.79 11.62 -8.81
C PRO A 78 17.93 10.93 -8.05
N GLY A 79 18.42 9.81 -8.59
CA GLY A 79 19.49 9.00 -8.01
C GLY A 79 19.11 8.21 -6.75
N THR A 80 17.84 8.25 -6.32
CA THR A 80 17.40 7.55 -5.08
C THR A 80 16.91 6.12 -5.34
N ILE A 81 16.50 5.84 -6.57
CA ILE A 81 15.99 4.52 -6.99
C ILE A 81 16.71 4.14 -8.28
N ASP A 82 17.01 2.86 -8.45
CA ASP A 82 17.67 2.35 -9.66
C ASP A 82 16.88 2.76 -10.91
N GLY A 83 17.56 3.49 -11.80
CA GLY A 83 16.97 4.02 -13.03
C GLY A 83 15.89 5.08 -12.82
N ASP A 84 15.83 5.72 -11.65
CA ASP A 84 14.80 6.70 -11.27
C ASP A 84 13.37 6.16 -11.47
N ALA A 85 13.19 4.87 -11.24
CA ALA A 85 11.91 4.20 -11.42
C ALA A 85 10.82 4.84 -10.54
N GLY A 86 9.70 5.20 -11.18
CA GLY A 86 8.55 5.84 -10.56
C GLY A 86 7.23 5.42 -11.21
N PRO A 87 6.11 6.05 -10.82
CA PRO A 87 6.01 7.07 -9.77
C PRO A 87 6.09 6.45 -8.36
N VAL A 88 6.40 7.25 -7.34
CA VAL A 88 6.50 6.87 -5.92
C VAL A 88 5.57 7.73 -5.07
N ILE A 89 5.34 7.34 -3.81
CA ILE A 89 4.58 8.15 -2.85
C ILE A 89 5.48 8.50 -1.68
N ARG A 90 5.70 9.80 -1.43
CA ARG A 90 6.47 10.26 -0.26
C ARG A 90 5.87 9.75 1.04
N ASN A 91 6.72 9.32 1.97
CA ASN A 91 6.30 8.80 3.27
C ASN A 91 6.00 9.92 4.29
N THR A 92 5.12 10.84 3.93
CA THR A 92 4.69 11.94 4.82
C THR A 92 3.48 11.50 5.66
N ALA A 93 3.26 12.17 6.79
CA ALA A 93 2.06 11.91 7.61
C ALA A 93 0.76 12.10 6.81
N GLU A 94 0.74 13.10 5.93
CA GLU A 94 -0.37 13.40 5.04
C GLU A 94 -0.64 12.26 4.05
N ASN A 95 0.36 11.80 3.30
CA ASN A 95 0.19 10.73 2.31
C ASN A 95 -0.23 9.42 2.99
N ARG A 96 0.38 9.07 4.13
CA ARG A 96 -0.04 7.91 4.92
C ARG A 96 -1.51 8.01 5.37
N ARG A 97 -2.00 9.22 5.68
CA ARG A 97 -3.41 9.45 6.03
C ARG A 97 -4.31 9.27 4.82
N ARG A 98 -3.96 9.87 3.67
CA ARG A 98 -4.70 9.74 2.40
C ARG A 98 -4.85 8.26 2.00
N LEU A 99 -3.77 7.49 2.06
CA LEU A 99 -3.80 6.05 1.77
C LEU A 99 -4.74 5.31 2.73
N ARG A 100 -4.67 5.56 4.05
CA ARG A 100 -5.57 4.91 5.02
C ARG A 100 -7.04 5.26 4.81
N GLN A 101 -7.34 6.47 4.36
CA GLN A 101 -8.71 6.88 4.04
C GLN A 101 -9.24 6.17 2.80
N ALA A 102 -8.37 5.90 1.83
CA ALA A 102 -8.68 5.12 0.63
C ALA A 102 -8.60 3.58 0.85
N ALA A 103 -8.31 3.11 2.06
CA ALA A 103 -8.10 1.69 2.32
C ALA A 103 -9.35 0.86 1.98
N PHE A 104 -9.16 -0.21 1.22
CA PHE A 104 -10.21 -1.14 0.88
C PHE A 104 -10.50 -2.07 2.07
N PRO A 105 -11.77 -2.22 2.49
CA PRO A 105 -12.12 -3.12 3.59
C PRO A 105 -12.03 -4.59 3.14
N SER A 106 -11.17 -5.40 3.78
CA SER A 106 -11.19 -6.86 3.59
C SER A 106 -12.15 -7.54 4.58
N ARG A 107 -12.78 -8.66 4.17
CA ARG A 107 -13.79 -9.39 4.96
C ARG A 107 -13.31 -9.80 6.35
N GLY A 108 -12.00 -9.94 6.55
CA GLY A 108 -11.37 -10.26 7.84
C GLY A 108 -11.56 -9.23 8.97
N PHE A 109 -12.18 -8.07 8.67
CA PHE A 109 -12.48 -7.00 9.63
C PHE A 109 -13.97 -6.86 9.98
N GLN A 110 -14.89 -7.61 9.35
CA GLN A 110 -16.27 -7.65 9.84
C GLN A 110 -16.28 -8.35 11.20
N LYS A 111 -16.55 -7.59 12.27
CA LYS A 111 -16.86 -8.13 13.59
C LYS A 111 -17.93 -9.20 13.39
N ARG A 112 -17.69 -10.43 13.86
CA ARG A 112 -18.78 -11.36 14.13
C ARG A 112 -19.70 -10.62 15.12
N LYS A 113 -20.91 -10.27 14.68
CA LYS A 113 -22.00 -9.96 15.61
C LYS A 113 -22.32 -11.30 16.27
N THR A 114 -21.93 -11.46 17.52
CA THR A 114 -22.57 -12.44 18.43
C THR A 114 -23.79 -11.77 19.02
#